data_AF-A0A6M3MA59-F1
#
_entry.id   AF-A0A6M3MA59-F1
#
_cell.length_a   1.000
_cell.length_b   1.000
_cell.length_c   1.000
_cell.angle_alpha   90.00
_cell.angle_beta   90.00
_cell.angle_gamma   90.00
#
_symmetry.space_group_name_H-M   'P 1'
#
loop_
_entity.id
_entity.type
_entity.pdbx_description
1 polymer ?
#
loop_
_entity_poly.entity_id
_entity_poly.type
_entity_poly.pdbx_seq_one_letter_code
_entity_poly.pdbx_strand_id
1 'polypeptide(L)'
;MPLTYVPRYEATFDRLIAMRSITVQVTRGGEPSASDKSVYFLDPSTREELTAIRVNGVNPATEVFVASAVDLPWLVLTDDPTPPRKMDARYLAINTDTTLLVDIADGEGSGGGLPASMEAAVTVSDMPSQRAVVAVEQKSDGQWRLAGSAVTDTEGAAQLDLRVTGAGRVYALAIDDWGVMFQPGLPVSVGTAVRPTLFGGWLYRVTEAGTLPAVEPLWWAAEGDNPSRPLGTARAIATRYYRPLAHGPVPVTLL
;
A
#
# COMPACT_ATOMS: atom_id res chain seq x y z
N MET A 1 -76.41 -15.23 -35.27
CA MET A 1 -74.93 -15.14 -35.34
C MET A 1 -74.40 -15.07 -33.92
N PRO A 2 -73.59 -16.02 -33.43
CA PRO A 2 -72.95 -15.89 -32.13
C PRO A 2 -71.65 -15.09 -32.25
N LEU A 3 -71.39 -14.20 -31.29
CA LEU A 3 -70.14 -13.46 -31.16
C LEU A 3 -69.06 -14.40 -30.61
N THR A 4 -68.02 -14.66 -31.40
CA THR A 4 -66.83 -15.41 -30.99
C THR A 4 -66.02 -14.56 -30.00
N TYR A 5 -66.00 -14.97 -28.73
CA TYR A 5 -65.10 -14.40 -27.73
C TYR A 5 -63.68 -14.90 -28.00
N VAL A 6 -62.77 -13.99 -28.35
CA VAL A 6 -61.34 -14.28 -28.48
C VAL A 6 -60.67 -13.80 -27.18
N PRO A 7 -60.15 -14.68 -26.31
CA PRO A 7 -59.44 -14.23 -25.13
C PRO A 7 -58.16 -13.48 -25.54
N ARG A 8 -58.01 -12.25 -25.07
CA ARG A 8 -56.73 -11.54 -25.09
C ARG A 8 -55.96 -11.96 -23.85
N TYR A 9 -54.80 -12.58 -24.06
CA TYR A 9 -53.82 -12.78 -23.00
C TYR A 9 -53.02 -11.48 -22.86
N GLU A 10 -53.27 -10.71 -21.80
CA GLU A 10 -52.37 -9.66 -21.35
C GLU A 10 -51.29 -10.33 -20.48
N ALA A 11 -50.08 -10.43 -21.02
CA ALA A 11 -48.91 -10.82 -20.25
C ALA A 11 -48.27 -9.55 -19.67
N THR A 12 -48.53 -9.28 -18.39
CA THR A 12 -47.82 -8.24 -17.65
C THR A 12 -46.46 -8.80 -17.22
N PHE A 13 -45.38 -8.34 -17.86
CA PHE A 13 -44.02 -8.67 -17.45
C PHE A 13 -43.58 -7.74 -16.32
N ASP A 14 -43.98 -8.06 -15.08
CA ASP A 14 -43.41 -7.42 -13.89
C ASP A 14 -42.09 -8.11 -13.52
N ARG A 15 -41.06 -7.93 -14.36
CA ARG A 15 -39.68 -8.23 -13.92
C ARG A 15 -39.19 -7.03 -13.13
N LEU A 16 -39.32 -7.09 -11.80
CA LEU A 16 -38.55 -6.24 -10.91
C LEU A 16 -37.06 -6.50 -11.18
N ILE A 17 -36.43 -5.60 -11.92
CA ILE A 17 -34.99 -5.62 -12.14
C ILE A 17 -34.36 -5.30 -10.78
N ALA A 18 -33.56 -6.22 -10.25
CA ALA A 18 -32.81 -5.98 -9.03
C ALA A 18 -31.84 -4.81 -9.28
N MET A 19 -31.86 -3.82 -8.40
CA MET A 19 -31.00 -2.65 -8.46
C MET A 19 -29.95 -2.71 -7.36
N ARG A 20 -28.84 -2.00 -7.57
CA ARG A 20 -27.74 -1.82 -6.61
C ARG A 20 -27.46 -0.34 -6.43
N SER A 21 -27.51 0.12 -5.20
CA SER A 21 -27.05 1.45 -4.83
C SER A 21 -25.57 1.40 -4.46
N ILE A 22 -24.74 2.16 -5.16
CA ILE A 22 -23.34 2.36 -4.82
C ILE A 22 -23.15 3.81 -4.41
N THR A 23 -22.83 4.01 -3.14
CA THR A 23 -22.45 5.32 -2.60
C THR A 23 -20.95 5.40 -2.53
N VAL A 24 -20.35 6.52 -2.95
CA VAL A 24 -18.91 6.76 -2.89
C VAL A 24 -18.63 8.07 -2.18
N GLN A 25 -17.72 8.03 -1.22
CA GLN A 25 -17.18 9.20 -0.55
C GLN A 25 -15.66 9.19 -0.69
N VAL A 26 -15.11 10.31 -1.12
CA VAL A 26 -13.68 10.47 -1.35
C VAL A 26 -13.13 11.55 -0.42
N THR A 27 -12.11 11.21 0.35
CA THR A 27 -11.33 12.14 1.17
C THR A 27 -9.88 12.19 0.71
N ARG A 28 -9.16 13.21 1.17
CA ARG A 28 -7.72 13.38 0.97
C ARG A 28 -7.06 13.59 2.33
N GLY A 29 -6.39 12.57 2.84
CA GLY A 29 -5.78 12.63 4.17
C GLY A 29 -6.83 12.77 5.29
N GLY A 30 -7.99 12.14 5.10
CA GLY A 30 -9.12 12.22 6.02
C GLY A 30 -10.02 13.45 5.86
N GLU A 31 -9.59 14.47 5.11
CA GLU A 31 -10.37 15.69 4.88
C GLU A 31 -11.15 15.60 3.56
N PRO A 32 -12.42 16.05 3.51
CA PRO A 32 -13.15 16.17 2.25
C PRO A 32 -12.45 17.16 1.31
N SER A 33 -12.13 16.71 0.10
CA SER A 33 -11.55 17.59 -0.91
C SER A 33 -12.65 18.44 -1.56
N ALA A 34 -12.43 19.75 -1.72
CA ALA A 34 -13.39 20.64 -2.39
C ALA A 34 -13.39 20.50 -3.93
N SER A 35 -12.54 19.64 -4.49
CA SER A 35 -12.40 19.44 -5.93
C SER A 35 -13.03 18.13 -6.36
N ASP A 36 -13.58 18.11 -7.57
CA ASP A 36 -14.20 16.90 -8.15
C ASP A 36 -13.22 15.73 -8.19
N LYS A 37 -13.75 14.53 -7.98
CA LYS A 37 -13.03 13.25 -8.00
C LYS A 37 -13.78 12.29 -8.89
N SER A 38 -13.06 11.40 -9.58
CA SER A 38 -13.69 10.31 -10.33
C SER A 38 -13.32 8.98 -9.72
N VAL A 39 -14.30 8.10 -9.64
CA VAL A 39 -14.15 6.73 -9.14
C VAL A 39 -14.55 5.80 -10.28
N TYR A 40 -13.57 5.18 -10.90
CA TYR A 40 -13.70 4.30 -12.04
C TYR A 40 -13.87 2.85 -11.60
N PHE A 41 -14.80 2.14 -12.22
CA PHE A 41 -14.98 0.70 -12.06
C PHE A 41 -14.51 0.02 -13.33
N LEU A 42 -13.37 -0.64 -13.22
CA LEU A 42 -12.72 -1.33 -14.32
C LEU A 42 -12.93 -2.84 -14.18
N ASP A 43 -13.22 -3.51 -15.30
CA ASP A 43 -13.21 -4.97 -15.34
C ASP A 43 -11.78 -5.46 -14.99
N PRO A 44 -11.61 -6.35 -14.01
CA PRO A 44 -10.29 -6.76 -13.54
C PRO A 44 -9.50 -7.58 -14.58
N SER A 45 -10.18 -8.18 -15.55
CA SER A 45 -9.58 -9.01 -16.60
C SER A 45 -9.20 -8.22 -17.85
N THR A 46 -10.06 -7.30 -18.30
CA THR A 46 -9.82 -6.51 -19.52
C THR A 46 -9.25 -5.13 -19.25
N ARG A 47 -9.43 -4.61 -18.02
CA ARG A 47 -9.14 -3.22 -17.60
C ARG A 47 -9.94 -2.17 -18.38
N GLU A 48 -11.02 -2.59 -19.05
CA GLU A 48 -11.93 -1.67 -19.70
C GLU A 48 -12.80 -0.98 -18.64
N GLU A 49 -12.94 0.33 -18.79
CA GLU A 49 -13.85 1.12 -17.97
C GLU A 49 -15.28 0.79 -18.33
N LEU A 50 -16.04 0.31 -17.35
CA LEU A 50 -17.45 0.00 -17.54
C LEU A 50 -18.35 1.14 -17.03
N THR A 51 -17.95 1.80 -15.96
CA THR A 51 -18.64 2.98 -15.42
C THR A 51 -17.73 3.82 -14.52
N ALA A 52 -18.10 5.08 -14.27
CA ALA A 52 -17.43 5.97 -13.33
C ALA A 52 -18.46 6.79 -12.55
N ILE A 53 -18.24 6.92 -11.23
CA ILE A 53 -19.04 7.79 -10.36
C ILE A 53 -18.23 9.06 -10.10
N ARG A 54 -18.82 10.22 -10.38
CA ARG A 54 -18.21 11.52 -10.05
C ARG A 54 -18.63 11.97 -8.66
N VAL A 55 -17.65 12.31 -7.83
CA VAL A 55 -17.85 12.83 -6.49
C VAL A 55 -17.54 14.32 -6.51
N ASN A 56 -18.58 15.13 -6.38
CA ASN A 56 -18.47 16.59 -6.44
C ASN A 56 -18.12 17.14 -5.05
N GLY A 57 -16.83 17.30 -4.80
CA GLY A 57 -16.33 17.90 -3.57
C GLY A 57 -16.60 17.05 -2.32
N VAL A 58 -17.25 17.66 -1.33
CA VAL A 58 -17.32 17.15 0.06
C VAL A 58 -18.37 16.05 0.25
N ASN A 59 -19.39 15.99 -0.60
CA ASN A 59 -20.55 15.13 -0.38
C ASN A 59 -20.36 13.76 -1.05
N PRO A 60 -20.76 12.67 -0.39
CA PRO A 60 -20.86 11.37 -1.05
C PRO A 60 -21.76 11.42 -2.29
N ALA A 61 -21.34 10.77 -3.37
CA ALA A 61 -22.17 10.57 -4.55
C ALA A 61 -22.82 9.19 -4.49
N THR A 62 -24.08 9.07 -4.91
CA THR A 62 -24.75 7.77 -5.00
C THR A 62 -25.28 7.57 -6.40
N GLU A 63 -24.95 6.42 -6.98
CA GLU A 63 -25.50 5.98 -8.26
C GLU A 63 -26.16 4.62 -8.10
N VAL A 64 -27.20 4.39 -8.92
CA VAL A 64 -27.98 3.16 -8.90
C VAL A 64 -27.78 2.42 -10.21
N PHE A 65 -27.38 1.16 -10.10
CA PHE A 65 -27.09 0.28 -11.22
C PHE A 65 -28.03 -0.90 -11.25
N VAL A 66 -28.18 -1.51 -12.42
CA VAL A 66 -28.78 -2.85 -12.49
C VAL A 66 -27.83 -3.83 -11.81
N ALA A 67 -28.35 -4.65 -10.89
CA ALA A 67 -27.53 -5.57 -10.10
C ALA A 67 -26.69 -6.51 -10.98
N SER A 68 -27.25 -7.03 -12.07
CA SER A 68 -26.53 -7.91 -12.99
C SER A 68 -25.37 -7.23 -13.73
N ALA A 69 -25.32 -5.90 -13.76
CA ALA A 69 -24.22 -5.16 -14.38
C ALA A 69 -23.05 -4.91 -13.43
N VAL A 70 -23.30 -4.93 -12.11
CA VAL A 70 -22.29 -4.58 -11.09
C VAL A 70 -21.99 -5.70 -10.11
N ASP A 71 -22.74 -6.79 -10.07
CA ASP A 71 -22.53 -7.92 -9.15
C ASP A 71 -21.31 -8.80 -9.56
N LEU A 72 -20.13 -8.19 -9.58
CA LEU A 72 -18.86 -8.73 -10.08
C LEU A 72 -17.67 -8.21 -9.23
N PRO A 73 -16.48 -8.82 -9.34
CA PRO A 73 -15.25 -8.19 -8.87
C PRO A 73 -14.83 -7.04 -9.79
N TRP A 74 -14.38 -5.94 -9.20
CA TRP A 74 -13.97 -4.72 -9.88
C TRP A 74 -12.58 -4.31 -9.42
N LEU A 75 -11.80 -3.74 -10.33
CA LEU A 75 -10.70 -2.84 -9.98
C LEU A 75 -11.29 -1.43 -9.89
N VAL A 76 -11.36 -0.90 -8.67
CA VAL A 76 -11.82 0.47 -8.41
C VAL A 76 -10.61 1.38 -8.39
N LEU A 77 -10.59 2.37 -9.28
CA LEU A 77 -9.54 3.39 -9.37
C LEU A 77 -10.14 4.74 -9.02
N THR A 78 -9.55 5.44 -8.07
CA THR A 78 -9.97 6.80 -7.71
C THR A 78 -8.84 7.76 -8.06
N ASP A 79 -9.15 8.79 -8.84
CA ASP A 79 -8.18 9.81 -9.21
C ASP A 79 -8.49 11.17 -8.58
N ASP A 80 -7.42 11.87 -8.19
CA ASP A 80 -7.44 13.29 -7.89
C ASP A 80 -6.50 14.02 -8.86
N PRO A 81 -7.04 14.67 -9.91
CA PRO A 81 -6.21 15.39 -10.87
C PRO A 81 -5.63 16.70 -10.31
N THR A 82 -6.02 17.11 -9.09
CA THR A 82 -5.56 18.33 -8.43
C THR A 82 -4.11 18.20 -7.95
N PRO A 83 -3.18 19.07 -8.36
CA PRO A 83 -1.79 19.03 -7.90
C PRO A 83 -1.62 19.16 -6.37
N PRO A 84 -0.72 18.39 -5.73
CA PRO A 84 -0.05 17.22 -6.29
C PRO A 84 -1.08 16.12 -6.56
N ARG A 85 -1.03 15.57 -7.78
CA ARG A 85 -1.97 14.56 -8.26
C ARG A 85 -1.84 13.31 -7.40
N LYS A 86 -2.97 12.71 -7.05
CA LYS A 86 -3.00 11.49 -6.24
C LYS A 86 -3.96 10.46 -6.85
N MET A 87 -3.75 9.20 -6.51
CA MET A 87 -4.66 8.12 -6.89
C MET A 87 -4.69 7.01 -5.85
N ASP A 88 -5.82 6.31 -5.77
CA ASP A 88 -6.00 5.08 -5.00
C ASP A 88 -6.54 3.98 -5.93
N ALA A 89 -6.15 2.73 -5.71
CA ALA A 89 -6.66 1.61 -6.49
C ALA A 89 -6.83 0.35 -5.63
N ARG A 90 -8.00 -0.29 -5.72
CA ARG A 90 -8.33 -1.48 -4.93
C ARG A 90 -9.25 -2.44 -5.66
N TYR A 91 -9.14 -3.72 -5.33
CA TYR A 91 -10.14 -4.70 -5.76
C TYR A 91 -11.34 -4.70 -4.81
N LEU A 92 -12.53 -4.75 -5.38
CA LEU A 92 -13.80 -4.77 -4.65
C LEU A 92 -14.78 -5.72 -5.35
N ALA A 93 -15.35 -6.66 -4.61
CA ALA A 93 -16.53 -7.39 -5.07
C ALA A 93 -17.80 -6.65 -4.64
N ILE A 94 -18.68 -6.38 -5.60
CA ILE A 94 -20.01 -5.83 -5.32
C ILE A 94 -21.01 -6.97 -5.47
N ASN A 95 -21.88 -7.13 -4.49
CA ASN A 95 -22.96 -8.12 -4.49
C ASN A 95 -24.17 -7.68 -3.63
N THR A 96 -24.11 -6.45 -3.13
CA THR A 96 -25.10 -5.78 -2.31
C THR A 96 -24.93 -4.27 -2.47
N ASP A 97 -25.92 -3.49 -2.05
CA ASP A 97 -25.78 -2.04 -1.90
C ASP A 97 -24.57 -1.75 -1.00
N THR A 98 -23.71 -0.83 -1.43
CA THR A 98 -22.41 -0.62 -0.78
C THR A 98 -22.02 0.84 -0.72
N THR A 99 -21.32 1.19 0.36
CA THR A 99 -20.69 2.50 0.53
C THR A 99 -19.18 2.35 0.45
N LEU A 100 -18.57 3.05 -0.50
CA LEU A 100 -17.14 3.08 -0.75
C LEU A 100 -16.55 4.33 -0.14
N LEU A 101 -15.88 4.15 0.99
CA LEU A 101 -15.03 5.17 1.57
C LEU A 101 -13.64 5.04 0.95
N VAL A 102 -13.19 6.08 0.27
CA VAL A 102 -11.86 6.16 -0.34
C VAL A 102 -11.13 7.33 0.29
N ASP A 103 -9.97 7.07 0.89
CA ASP A 103 -9.07 8.13 1.34
C ASP A 103 -7.82 8.12 0.47
N ILE A 104 -7.67 9.13 -0.37
CA ILE A 104 -6.54 9.24 -1.28
C ILE A 104 -5.36 9.86 -0.50
N ALA A 105 -4.72 9.03 0.32
CA ALA A 105 -3.59 9.43 1.16
C ALA A 105 -2.27 9.49 0.36
N ASP A 106 -1.40 10.37 0.83
CA ASP A 106 0.02 10.51 0.49
C ASP A 106 0.86 9.48 1.24
N GLY A 107 0.91 8.24 0.74
CA GLY A 107 2.01 7.34 1.08
C GLY A 107 1.95 6.65 2.44
N GLU A 108 0.83 6.69 3.14
CA GLU A 108 0.55 5.79 4.27
C GLU A 108 -0.63 4.88 3.90
N GLY A 109 -0.51 3.59 4.20
CA GLY A 109 -1.28 2.51 3.58
C GLY A 109 -2.77 2.77 3.37
N SER A 110 -3.26 2.34 2.19
CA SER A 110 -4.67 2.39 1.78
C SER A 110 -5.56 1.56 2.71
N GLY A 111 -5.98 2.16 3.81
CA GLY A 111 -6.93 1.57 4.72
C GLY A 111 -7.57 2.65 5.54
N GLY A 112 -8.72 3.16 5.10
CA GLY A 112 -9.62 3.91 5.99
C GLY A 112 -9.76 3.18 7.33
N GLY A 113 -9.81 3.94 8.42
CA GLY A 113 -9.74 3.39 9.77
C GLY A 113 -9.65 4.47 10.83
N LEU A 114 -9.81 4.06 12.08
CA LEU A 114 -9.62 4.95 13.22
C LEU A 114 -8.16 5.39 13.27
N PRO A 115 -7.90 6.70 13.42
CA PRO A 115 -6.54 7.17 13.65
C PRO A 115 -6.00 6.54 14.94
N ALA A 116 -4.77 6.09 14.90
CA ALA A 116 -4.08 5.52 16.03
C ALA A 116 -2.59 5.87 15.95
N SER A 117 -1.87 5.67 17.04
CA SER A 117 -0.44 5.86 17.07
C SER A 117 0.27 4.74 17.81
N MET A 118 1.55 4.53 17.48
CA MET A 118 2.40 3.53 18.08
C MET A 118 3.84 4.03 18.13
N GLU A 119 4.47 3.85 19.28
CA GLU A 119 5.92 4.08 19.43
C GLU A 119 6.70 2.84 18.96
N ALA A 120 7.77 3.07 18.22
CA ALA A 120 8.72 2.05 17.82
C ALA A 120 10.13 2.38 18.32
N ALA A 121 10.81 1.37 18.85
CA ALA A 121 12.22 1.44 19.19
C ALA A 121 12.95 0.27 18.50
N VAL A 122 14.01 0.57 17.76
CA VAL A 122 14.79 -0.42 17.00
C VAL A 122 16.24 -0.37 17.42
N THR A 123 16.76 -1.53 17.82
CA THR A 123 18.17 -1.74 18.11
C THR A 123 18.76 -2.82 17.23
N VAL A 124 20.06 -2.69 16.97
CA VAL A 124 20.87 -3.68 16.25
C VAL A 124 22.10 -3.94 17.11
N SER A 125 22.25 -5.18 17.60
CA SER A 125 23.29 -5.53 18.57
C SER A 125 23.28 -4.60 19.79
N ASP A 126 22.08 -4.39 20.35
CA ASP A 126 21.80 -3.55 21.52
C ASP A 126 22.11 -2.06 21.37
N MET A 127 22.47 -1.61 20.16
CA MET A 127 22.68 -0.19 19.83
C MET A 127 21.48 0.36 19.06
N PRO A 128 21.02 1.59 19.35
CA PRO A 128 19.99 2.25 18.56
C PRO A 128 20.30 2.28 17.07
N SER A 129 19.28 2.08 16.23
CA SER A 129 19.50 2.03 14.79
C SER A 129 18.35 2.59 13.98
N GLN A 130 18.72 3.34 12.94
CA GLN A 130 17.81 3.87 11.95
C GLN A 130 17.28 2.74 11.06
N ARG A 131 15.98 2.46 11.08
CA ARG A 131 15.32 1.39 10.31
C ARG A 131 13.94 1.82 9.88
N ALA A 132 13.53 1.33 8.71
CA ALA A 132 12.13 1.41 8.30
C ALA A 132 11.31 0.48 9.21
N VAL A 133 10.23 1.00 9.78
CA VAL A 133 9.28 0.26 10.60
C VAL A 133 7.94 0.26 9.90
N VAL A 134 7.34 -0.91 9.78
CA VAL A 134 6.06 -1.11 9.12
C VAL A 134 5.11 -1.78 10.10
N ALA A 135 3.94 -1.19 10.31
CA ALA A 135 2.87 -1.77 11.11
C ALA A 135 1.82 -2.38 10.18
N VAL A 136 1.53 -3.67 10.33
CA VAL A 136 0.46 -4.37 9.62
C VAL A 136 -0.63 -4.79 10.59
N GLU A 137 -1.88 -4.64 10.18
CA GLU A 137 -3.04 -5.06 10.96
C GLU A 137 -3.64 -6.33 10.34
N GLN A 138 -3.85 -7.35 11.17
CA GLN A 138 -4.78 -8.44 10.89
C GLN A 138 -6.16 -8.04 11.40
N LYS A 139 -7.11 -7.81 10.50
CA LYS A 139 -8.49 -7.50 10.83
C LYS A 139 -9.19 -8.69 11.51
N SER A 140 -10.36 -8.45 12.10
CA SER A 140 -11.19 -9.49 12.73
C SER A 140 -11.66 -10.58 11.76
N ASP A 141 -11.77 -10.26 10.47
CA ASP A 141 -12.06 -11.21 9.38
C ASP A 141 -10.84 -12.03 8.91
N GLY A 142 -9.67 -11.81 9.51
CA GLY A 142 -8.42 -12.49 9.20
C GLY A 142 -7.63 -11.90 8.03
N GLN A 143 -8.17 -10.91 7.31
CA GLN A 143 -7.44 -10.23 6.24
C GLN A 143 -6.38 -9.27 6.79
N TRP A 144 -5.27 -9.16 6.07
CA TRP A 144 -4.14 -8.30 6.43
C TRP A 144 -4.15 -7.00 5.65
N ARG A 145 -3.72 -5.91 6.29
CA ARG A 145 -3.47 -4.63 5.64
C ARG A 145 -2.29 -3.89 6.27
N LEU A 146 -1.76 -2.92 5.54
CA LEU A 146 -0.83 -1.93 6.09
C LEU A 146 -1.60 -0.96 6.99
N ALA A 147 -1.15 -0.79 8.23
CA ALA A 147 -1.72 0.16 9.18
C ALA A 147 -0.96 1.49 9.19
N GLY A 148 0.36 1.46 8.96
CA GLY A 148 1.20 2.65 8.87
C GLY A 148 2.68 2.29 8.83
N SER A 149 3.55 3.29 8.66
CA SER A 149 5.00 3.09 8.59
C SER A 149 5.75 4.35 8.97
N ALA A 150 6.95 4.19 9.50
CA ALA A 150 7.89 5.30 9.74
C ALA A 150 9.32 4.82 9.55
N VAL A 151 10.28 5.74 9.71
CA VAL A 151 11.70 5.41 9.84
C VAL A 151 12.14 5.89 11.20
N THR A 152 12.79 5.04 11.99
CA THR A 152 13.37 5.46 13.26
C THR A 152 14.43 6.53 13.04
N ASP A 153 14.71 7.34 14.05
CA ASP A 153 15.75 8.35 14.02
C ASP A 153 17.13 7.75 14.39
N THR A 154 18.12 8.62 14.62
CA THR A 154 19.47 8.22 15.05
C THR A 154 19.49 7.62 16.47
N GLU A 155 18.46 7.88 17.27
CA GLU A 155 18.25 7.28 18.59
C GLU A 155 17.42 6.00 18.50
N GLY A 156 17.16 5.53 17.28
CA GLY A 156 16.43 4.29 17.03
C GLY A 156 14.94 4.37 17.39
N ALA A 157 14.40 5.58 17.59
CA ALA A 157 13.01 5.80 17.97
C ALA A 157 12.18 6.34 16.81
N ALA A 158 10.89 5.98 16.74
CA ALA A 158 9.91 6.60 15.84
C ALA A 158 8.52 6.62 16.47
N GLN A 159 7.76 7.66 16.16
CA GLN A 159 6.31 7.65 16.27
C GLN A 159 5.72 7.20 14.93
N LEU A 160 4.85 6.20 14.95
CA LEU A 160 4.09 5.78 13.79
C LEU A 160 2.67 6.29 13.92
N ASP A 161 2.23 7.04 12.91
CA ASP A 161 0.82 7.33 12.69
C ASP A 161 0.19 6.14 11.94
N LEU A 162 -0.95 5.68 12.46
CA LEU A 162 -1.60 4.44 12.03
C LEU A 162 -3.06 4.68 11.67
N ARG A 163 -3.59 3.82 10.80
CA ARG A 163 -5.01 3.61 10.55
C ARG A 163 -5.39 2.17 10.86
N VAL A 164 -6.25 1.99 11.88
CA VAL A 164 -6.64 0.67 12.39
C VAL A 164 -8.16 0.46 12.39
N THR A 165 -8.63 -0.78 12.45
CA THR A 165 -10.06 -1.09 12.52
C THR A 165 -10.62 -0.97 13.94
N GLY A 166 -9.75 -0.86 14.95
CA GLY A 166 -10.08 -0.84 16.38
C GLY A 166 -10.29 -2.22 17.00
N ALA A 167 -10.65 -3.24 16.21
CA ALA A 167 -10.83 -4.62 16.67
C ALA A 167 -9.78 -5.62 16.11
N GLY A 168 -8.90 -5.17 15.22
CA GLY A 168 -7.82 -5.97 14.66
C GLY A 168 -6.61 -6.09 15.58
N ARG A 169 -5.63 -6.90 15.15
CA ARG A 169 -4.34 -7.09 15.83
C ARG A 169 -3.24 -6.45 15.00
N VAL A 170 -2.44 -5.58 15.61
CA VAL A 170 -1.34 -4.90 14.93
C VAL A 170 -0.03 -5.63 15.21
N TYR A 171 0.80 -5.75 14.19
CA TYR A 171 2.14 -6.33 14.22
C TYR A 171 3.10 -5.33 13.59
N ALA A 172 4.25 -5.11 14.23
CA ALA A 172 5.28 -4.20 13.73
C ALA A 172 6.46 -5.01 13.19
N LEU A 173 7.06 -4.54 12.10
CA LEU A 173 8.25 -5.11 11.50
C LEU A 173 9.31 -4.03 11.34
N ALA A 174 10.53 -4.29 11.80
CA ALA A 174 11.70 -3.49 11.47
C ALA A 174 12.42 -4.11 10.26
N ILE A 175 12.61 -3.32 9.22
CA ILE A 175 13.19 -3.75 7.95
C ILE A 175 14.56 -3.08 7.77
N ASP A 176 15.57 -3.90 7.54
CA ASP A 176 16.92 -3.42 7.21
C ASP A 176 17.03 -3.06 5.72
N ASP A 177 17.94 -2.13 5.41
CA ASP A 177 18.22 -1.70 4.05
C ASP A 177 18.78 -2.88 3.24
N TRP A 178 18.02 -3.39 2.28
CA TRP A 178 18.45 -4.53 1.44
C TRP A 178 19.49 -4.13 0.38
N GLY A 179 19.68 -2.83 0.17
CA GLY A 179 20.63 -2.31 -0.80
C GLY A 179 20.28 -2.63 -2.26
N VAL A 180 21.10 -2.09 -3.15
CA VAL A 180 21.02 -2.36 -4.60
C VAL A 180 21.82 -3.60 -4.94
N MET A 181 21.29 -4.45 -5.81
CA MET A 181 22.04 -5.60 -6.30
C MET A 181 23.25 -5.14 -7.12
N PHE A 182 24.38 -5.83 -6.97
CA PHE A 182 25.55 -5.57 -7.79
C PHE A 182 25.19 -5.59 -9.29
N GLN A 183 25.63 -4.54 -9.98
CA GLN A 183 25.54 -4.41 -11.43
C GLN A 183 26.90 -3.92 -11.94
N PRO A 184 27.48 -4.58 -12.97
CA PRO A 184 28.73 -4.14 -13.59
C PRO A 184 28.70 -2.66 -13.98
N GLY A 185 29.69 -1.89 -13.54
CA GLY A 185 29.82 -0.49 -13.95
C GLY A 185 28.77 0.46 -13.36
N LEU A 186 27.97 0.05 -12.37
CA LEU A 186 26.98 0.91 -11.74
C LEU A 186 27.66 2.06 -10.97
N PRO A 187 27.33 3.34 -11.25
CA PRO A 187 27.75 4.45 -10.41
C PRO A 187 27.05 4.38 -9.05
N VAL A 188 27.81 4.58 -7.97
CA VAL A 188 27.31 4.52 -6.59
C VAL A 188 27.76 5.74 -5.79
N SER A 189 26.86 6.24 -4.96
CA SER A 189 27.10 7.38 -4.07
C SER A 189 27.43 6.91 -2.66
N VAL A 190 28.07 7.77 -1.86
CA VAL A 190 28.29 7.53 -0.42
C VAL A 190 26.96 7.22 0.26
N GLY A 191 26.96 6.21 1.13
CA GLY A 191 25.77 5.72 1.83
C GLY A 191 25.02 4.60 1.10
N THR A 192 25.25 4.39 -0.20
CA THR A 192 24.63 3.29 -0.95
C THR A 192 25.06 1.94 -0.37
N ALA A 193 24.10 1.08 -0.02
CA ALA A 193 24.38 -0.31 0.30
C ALA A 193 24.32 -1.16 -0.98
N VAL A 194 25.38 -1.91 -1.26
CA VAL A 194 25.44 -2.85 -2.40
C VAL A 194 25.33 -4.27 -1.87
N ARG A 195 24.46 -5.08 -2.48
CA ARG A 195 24.33 -6.51 -2.17
C ARG A 195 24.94 -7.38 -3.28
N PRO A 196 25.68 -8.45 -2.91
CA PRO A 196 26.09 -9.50 -3.83
C PRO A 196 24.92 -10.10 -4.63
N THR A 197 25.17 -10.61 -5.83
CA THR A 197 24.18 -11.40 -6.57
C THR A 197 23.89 -12.73 -5.86
N LEU A 198 24.94 -13.35 -5.30
CA LEU A 198 24.84 -14.49 -4.38
C LEU A 198 24.99 -14.00 -2.94
N PHE A 199 23.86 -13.79 -2.28
CA PHE A 199 23.83 -13.18 -0.97
C PHE A 199 24.33 -14.11 0.15
N GLY A 200 25.37 -13.66 0.86
CA GLY A 200 26.01 -14.39 1.97
C GLY A 200 25.83 -13.78 3.36
N GLY A 201 24.92 -12.81 3.55
CA GLY A 201 24.68 -12.16 4.85
C GLY A 201 25.35 -10.81 5.05
N TRP A 202 26.11 -10.33 4.05
CA TRP A 202 26.82 -9.05 4.08
C TRP A 202 26.35 -8.13 2.96
N LEU A 203 26.27 -6.85 3.30
CA LEU A 203 26.10 -5.73 2.39
C LEU A 203 27.36 -4.87 2.40
N TYR A 204 27.56 -4.06 1.38
CA TYR A 204 28.74 -3.24 1.22
C TYR A 204 28.32 -1.78 1.15
N ARG A 205 28.47 -1.07 2.28
CA ARG A 205 28.08 0.34 2.38
C ARG A 205 29.21 1.20 1.83
N VAL A 206 28.89 1.94 0.76
CA VAL A 206 29.83 2.81 0.06
C VAL A 206 30.21 3.98 0.96
N THR A 207 31.52 4.13 1.20
CA THR A 207 32.11 5.22 1.98
C THR A 207 32.74 6.29 1.10
N GLU A 208 33.09 5.94 -0.15
CA GLU A 208 33.59 6.86 -1.16
C GLU A 208 32.89 6.55 -2.49
N ALA A 209 32.30 7.58 -3.10
CA ALA A 209 31.55 7.44 -4.34
C ALA A 209 32.47 7.02 -5.50
N GLY A 210 31.89 6.36 -6.49
CA GLY A 210 32.62 5.88 -7.66
C GLY A 210 31.77 4.94 -8.50
N THR A 211 32.42 3.99 -9.13
CA THR A 211 31.79 3.03 -10.04
C THR A 211 32.16 1.62 -9.63
N LEU A 212 31.17 0.73 -9.56
CA LEU A 212 31.37 -0.69 -9.31
C LEU A 212 32.23 -1.33 -10.41
N PRO A 213 33.00 -2.39 -10.10
CA PRO A 213 33.84 -3.05 -11.10
C PRO A 213 33.00 -3.66 -12.24
N ALA A 214 33.64 -3.89 -13.39
CA ALA A 214 32.99 -4.52 -14.55
C ALA A 214 32.67 -6.01 -14.36
N VAL A 215 33.27 -6.65 -13.34
CA VAL A 215 33.05 -8.04 -12.97
C VAL A 215 32.78 -8.08 -11.47
N GLU A 216 31.83 -8.92 -11.05
CA GLU A 216 31.51 -9.08 -9.63
C GLU A 216 32.74 -9.58 -8.85
N PRO A 217 33.18 -8.86 -7.81
CA PRO A 217 34.38 -9.22 -7.08
C PRO A 217 34.10 -10.38 -6.11
N LEU A 218 35.17 -10.93 -5.53
CA LEU A 218 35.03 -11.72 -4.33
C LEU A 218 34.68 -10.80 -3.16
N TRP A 219 33.53 -11.07 -2.56
CA TRP A 219 32.97 -10.35 -1.42
C TRP A 219 33.71 -10.72 -0.11
N TRP A 220 33.89 -9.74 0.80
CA TRP A 220 34.63 -9.90 2.05
C TRP A 220 33.77 -9.68 3.30
N ALA A 221 34.01 -10.45 4.36
CA ALA A 221 33.35 -10.22 5.64
C ALA A 221 33.95 -9.01 6.37
N ALA A 222 33.18 -8.42 7.29
CA ALA A 222 33.74 -7.48 8.25
C ALA A 222 34.66 -8.24 9.22
N GLU A 223 35.89 -7.75 9.37
CA GLU A 223 36.92 -8.32 10.23
C GLU A 223 37.60 -7.19 11.01
N GLY A 224 37.79 -7.37 12.32
CA GLY A 224 38.40 -6.37 13.19
C GLY A 224 37.74 -5.00 13.05
N ASP A 225 38.55 -3.97 12.81
CA ASP A 225 38.10 -2.58 12.63
C ASP A 225 37.31 -2.34 11.32
N ASN A 226 37.22 -3.35 10.45
CA ASN A 226 36.46 -3.32 9.20
C ASN A 226 36.75 -2.07 8.33
N PRO A 227 38.02 -1.84 7.96
CA PRO A 227 38.40 -0.65 7.22
C PRO A 227 37.78 -0.64 5.82
N SER A 228 37.49 0.56 5.32
CA SER A 228 36.99 0.75 3.95
C SER A 228 37.97 0.18 2.91
N ARG A 229 37.48 -0.66 2.00
CA ARG A 229 38.26 -1.33 0.95
C ARG A 229 37.80 -0.90 -0.44
N PRO A 230 38.68 -0.95 -1.47
CA PRO A 230 38.29 -0.67 -2.85
C PRO A 230 37.19 -1.60 -3.37
N LEU A 231 36.25 -1.04 -4.12
CA LEU A 231 35.18 -1.73 -4.82
C LEU A 231 35.01 -1.10 -6.21
N GLY A 232 35.86 -1.49 -7.15
CA GLY A 232 36.00 -0.77 -8.43
C GLY A 232 36.74 0.54 -8.21
N THR A 233 36.15 1.67 -8.65
CA THR A 233 36.65 3.01 -8.32
C THR A 233 36.02 3.59 -7.05
N ALA A 234 34.95 2.95 -6.53
CA ALA A 234 34.37 3.29 -5.24
C ALA A 234 35.13 2.62 -4.07
N ARG A 235 34.78 2.99 -2.83
CA ARG A 235 35.21 2.25 -1.63
C ARG A 235 34.04 1.92 -0.73
N ALA A 236 34.11 0.79 -0.02
CA ALA A 236 33.03 0.33 0.85
C ALA A 236 33.54 -0.40 2.10
N ILE A 237 32.70 -0.41 3.13
CA ILE A 237 32.85 -1.27 4.32
C ILE A 237 31.81 -2.40 4.28
N ALA A 238 32.14 -3.55 4.84
CA ALA A 238 31.20 -4.65 4.94
C ALA A 238 30.26 -4.42 6.15
N THR A 239 28.95 -4.48 5.94
CA THR A 239 27.94 -4.33 6.99
C THR A 239 27.06 -5.56 7.01
N ARG A 240 26.81 -6.12 8.20
CA ARG A 240 25.93 -7.28 8.33
C ARG A 240 24.51 -6.87 8.00
N TYR A 241 23.82 -7.66 7.19
CA TYR A 241 22.38 -7.52 7.00
C TYR A 241 21.64 -8.21 8.12
N TYR A 242 20.64 -7.54 8.68
CA TYR A 242 19.76 -8.10 9.68
C TYR A 242 18.44 -8.49 9.05
N ARG A 243 18.03 -9.74 9.28
CA ARG A 243 16.73 -10.23 8.81
C ARG A 243 15.63 -9.41 9.48
N PRO A 244 14.53 -9.10 8.77
CA PRO A 244 13.40 -8.43 9.39
C PRO A 244 12.89 -9.21 10.59
N LEU A 245 12.67 -8.51 11.70
CA LEU A 245 12.06 -9.06 12.90
C LEU A 245 10.65 -8.50 13.01
N ALA A 246 9.69 -9.40 13.23
CA ALA A 246 8.29 -9.04 13.47
C ALA A 246 7.99 -9.15 14.96
N HIS A 247 7.33 -8.14 15.51
CA HIS A 247 6.81 -8.10 16.87
C HIS A 247 5.29 -7.99 16.82
N GLY A 248 4.60 -8.77 17.66
CA GLY A 248 3.18 -8.55 17.92
C GLY A 248 2.42 -9.81 18.34
N PRO A 249 1.13 -9.66 18.70
CA PRO A 249 0.35 -8.41 18.63
C PRO A 249 0.89 -7.30 19.56
N VAL A 250 0.96 -6.07 19.06
CA VAL A 250 1.36 -4.89 19.85
C VAL A 250 0.15 -3.98 20.09
N PRO A 251 0.04 -3.35 21.28
CA PRO A 251 -0.99 -2.36 21.53
C PRO A 251 -0.74 -1.10 20.71
N VAL A 252 -1.82 -0.42 20.35
CA VAL A 252 -1.80 0.90 19.69
C VAL A 252 -2.72 1.84 20.46
N THR A 253 -2.42 3.13 20.41
CA THR A 253 -3.22 4.18 21.07
C THR A 253 -4.18 4.76 20.05
N LEU A 254 -5.49 4.60 20.22
CA LEU A 254 -6.48 5.29 19.38
C LEU A 254 -6.45 6.79 19.67
N LEU A 255 -6.62 7.61 18.63
CA LEU A 255 -6.59 9.07 18.68
C LEU A 255 -8.00 9.68 18.59
#